data_AF-A0A931QU54-F1
#
_entry.id   AF-A0A931QU54-F1
#
_cell.length_a   1.000
_cell.length_b   1.000
_cell.length_c   1.000
_cell.angle_alpha   90.00
_cell.angle_beta   90.00
_cell.angle_gamma   90.00
#
_symmetry.space_group_name_H-M   'P 1'
#
loop_
_entity.id
_entity.type
_entity.pdbx_description
1 polymer ?
#
loop_
_entity_poly.entity_id
_entity_poly.type
_entity_poly.pdbx_seq_one_letter_code
_entity_poly.pdbx_strand_id
1 'polypeptide(L)'
;MEANHTLTKNIFNTTVLVSALGYFVDIYDLILFGIVRVPSLIDLGITGDGLITTGVFLLNMQMAGMLIGGIIWGIWGDKKGRLSVLFGSIFLYSVANLTNAFVTSTELYAVLR
;
A
#
# COMPACT_ATOMS: atom_id res chain seq x y z
N MET A 1 -38.18 -31.60 9.74
CA MET A 1 -38.09 -30.44 10.64
C MET A 1 -36.62 -30.08 10.77
N GLU A 2 -36.31 -28.85 10.37
CA GLU A 2 -35.15 -28.01 10.74
C GLU A 2 -33.75 -28.62 10.81
N ALA A 3 -33.02 -28.47 9.70
CA ALA A 3 -31.56 -28.33 9.72
C ALA A 3 -31.11 -27.22 8.77
N ASN A 4 -31.71 -26.03 8.90
CA ASN A 4 -31.20 -24.79 8.28
C ASN A 4 -30.46 -23.97 9.34
N HIS A 5 -29.35 -24.53 9.83
CA HIS A 5 -28.51 -23.87 10.82
C HIS A 5 -27.68 -22.76 10.14
N THR A 6 -28.30 -21.60 9.93
CA THR A 6 -27.67 -20.28 10.12
C THR A 6 -26.36 -20.00 9.35
N LEU A 7 -26.21 -20.43 8.10
CA LEU A 7 -25.03 -20.13 7.26
C LEU A 7 -24.95 -18.66 6.79
N THR A 8 -25.99 -17.86 7.04
CA THR A 8 -26.12 -16.46 6.55
C THR A 8 -25.92 -15.39 7.64
N LYS A 9 -25.32 -15.73 8.78
CA LYS A 9 -25.01 -14.73 9.81
C LYS A 9 -23.65 -14.08 9.49
N ASN A 10 -23.73 -12.90 8.86
CA ASN A 10 -22.69 -11.86 8.77
C ASN A 10 -21.65 -11.98 7.64
N ILE A 11 -22.10 -11.99 6.38
CA ILE A 11 -21.22 -11.62 5.24
C ILE A 11 -20.73 -10.17 5.41
N PHE A 12 -21.56 -9.29 6.00
CA PHE A 12 -21.16 -7.97 6.51
C PHE A 12 -20.56 -8.06 7.91
N ASN A 13 -19.46 -8.79 8.05
CA ASN A 13 -18.66 -8.76 9.27
C ASN A 13 -17.72 -7.55 9.24
N THR A 14 -17.42 -6.96 10.40
CA THR A 14 -16.45 -5.85 10.54
C THR A 14 -15.12 -6.16 9.86
N THR A 15 -14.69 -7.42 9.87
CA THR A 15 -13.49 -7.89 9.16
C THR A 15 -13.56 -7.62 7.65
N VAL A 16 -14.69 -7.87 7.01
CA VAL A 16 -14.87 -7.66 5.56
C VAL A 16 -14.86 -6.16 5.24
N LEU A 17 -15.54 -5.35 6.06
CA LEU A 17 -15.53 -3.89 5.94
C LEU A 17 -14.13 -3.29 6.09
N VAL A 18 -13.40 -3.70 7.13
CA VAL A 18 -12.02 -3.24 7.39
C VAL A 18 -11.07 -3.69 6.27
N SER A 19 -11.23 -4.92 5.78
CA SER A 19 -10.42 -5.43 4.66
C SER A 19 -10.69 -4.68 3.36
N ALA A 20 -11.96 -4.39 3.06
CA ALA A 20 -12.35 -3.62 1.88
C ALA A 20 -11.85 -2.17 1.95
N LEU A 21 -11.93 -1.54 3.13
CA LEU A 21 -11.42 -0.18 3.33
C LEU A 21 -9.90 -0.13 3.21
N GLY A 22 -9.18 -1.09 3.80
CA GLY A 22 -7.73 -1.19 3.67
C GLY A 22 -7.29 -1.36 2.21
N TYR A 23 -7.97 -2.23 1.45
CA TYR A 23 -7.70 -2.41 0.02
C TYR A 23 -8.00 -1.14 -0.79
N PHE A 24 -9.09 -0.43 -0.47
CA PHE A 24 -9.43 0.84 -1.13
C PHE A 24 -8.32 1.88 -0.97
N VAL A 25 -7.80 2.03 0.25
CA VAL A 25 -6.72 2.98 0.55
C VAL A 25 -5.42 2.60 -0.18
N ASP A 26 -5.06 1.31 -0.21
CA ASP A 26 -3.87 0.79 -0.89
C ASP A 26 -3.89 1.08 -2.41
N ILE A 27 -5.01 0.79 -3.08
CA ILE A 27 -5.18 1.09 -4.51
C ILE A 27 -5.22 2.60 -4.76
N TYR A 28 -5.84 3.37 -3.88
CA TYR A 28 -5.88 4.83 -4.00
C TYR A 28 -4.47 5.42 -4.01
N ASP A 29 -3.57 4.94 -3.15
CA ASP A 29 -2.17 5.38 -3.12
C ASP A 29 -1.44 5.12 -4.43
N LEU A 30 -1.61 3.90 -4.96
CA LEU A 30 -0.95 3.46 -6.19
C LEU A 30 -1.42 4.29 -7.39
N ILE A 31 -2.72 4.63 -7.44
CA ILE A 31 -3.30 5.50 -8.46
C ILE A 31 -2.84 6.96 -8.27
N LEU A 32 -2.91 7.47 -7.04
CA LEU A 32 -2.54 8.85 -6.74
C LEU A 32 -1.08 9.09 -7.11
N PHE A 33 -0.17 8.16 -6.77
CA PHE A 33 1.21 8.20 -7.23
C PHE A 33 1.31 8.27 -8.76
N GLY A 34 0.60 7.38 -9.48
CA GLY A 34 0.60 7.40 -10.94
C GLY A 34 0.20 8.75 -11.55
N ILE A 35 -0.77 9.43 -10.92
CA ILE A 35 -1.27 10.74 -11.36
C ILE A 35 -0.31 11.87 -10.99
N VAL A 36 0.15 11.93 -9.74
CA VAL A 36 0.96 13.06 -9.23
C VAL A 36 2.45 12.92 -9.51
N ARG A 37 2.94 11.73 -9.91
CA ARG A 37 4.36 11.50 -10.20
C ARG A 37 4.93 12.49 -11.20
N VAL A 38 4.21 12.75 -12.29
CA VAL A 38 4.67 13.66 -13.36
C VAL A 38 4.78 15.10 -12.85
N PRO A 39 3.73 15.72 -12.27
CA PRO A 39 3.84 17.06 -11.72
C PRO A 39 4.84 17.16 -10.55
N SER A 40 4.93 16.15 -9.67
CA SER A 40 5.92 16.15 -8.58
C SER A 40 7.37 16.12 -9.08
N LEU A 41 7.68 15.37 -10.14
CA LEU A 41 9.02 15.34 -10.74
C LEU A 41 9.35 16.67 -11.46
N ILE A 42 8.35 17.31 -12.06
CA ILE A 42 8.48 18.63 -12.68
C ILE A 42 8.76 19.71 -11.60
N ASP A 43 8.03 19.69 -10.48
CA ASP A 43 8.25 20.59 -9.34
C ASP A 43 9.62 20.40 -8.68
N LEU A 44 10.19 19.20 -8.77
CA LEU A 44 11.56 18.89 -8.34
C LEU A 44 12.64 19.35 -9.33
N GLY A 45 12.26 20.01 -10.43
CA GLY A 45 13.19 20.55 -11.43
C GLY A 45 13.72 19.51 -12.42
N ILE A 46 13.16 18.30 -12.45
CA ILE A 46 13.55 17.25 -13.41
C ILE A 46 12.73 17.46 -14.69
N THR A 47 13.40 17.84 -15.77
CA THR A 47 12.80 18.09 -17.09
C THR A 47 13.40 17.21 -18.18
N GLY A 48 12.62 16.86 -19.21
CA GLY A 48 13.07 16.05 -20.35
C GLY A 48 13.13 14.54 -20.05
N ASP A 49 14.11 13.83 -20.63
CA ASP A 49 14.26 12.36 -20.50
C ASP A 49 14.49 11.87 -19.05
N GLY A 50 14.88 12.78 -18.15
CA GLY A 50 14.99 12.53 -16.71
C GLY A 50 13.66 12.14 -16.04
N LEU A 51 12.53 12.67 -16.53
CA LEU A 51 11.20 12.36 -15.99
C LEU A 51 10.83 10.88 -16.15
N ILE A 52 11.15 10.32 -17.31
CA ILE A 52 10.84 8.93 -17.62
C ILE A 52 11.79 8.02 -16.85
N THR A 53 13.09 8.32 -16.86
CA THR A 53 14.09 7.49 -16.16
C THR A 53 13.89 7.46 -14.66
N THR A 54 13.70 8.62 -14.01
CA THR A 54 13.38 8.69 -12.58
C THR A 54 11.99 8.11 -12.27
N GLY A 55 11.00 8.37 -13.13
CA GLY A 55 9.65 7.82 -12.96
C GLY A 55 9.57 6.30 -13.07
N VAL A 56 10.39 5.68 -13.93
CA VAL A 56 10.55 4.23 -14.06
C VAL A 56 11.34 3.67 -12.87
N PHE A 57 12.38 4.37 -12.40
CA PHE A 57 13.12 3.96 -11.21
C PHE A 57 12.22 3.91 -9.97
N LEU A 58 11.40 4.93 -9.74
CA LEU A 58 10.44 4.96 -8.63
C LEU A 58 9.41 3.83 -8.72
N LEU A 59 8.90 3.53 -9.93
CA LEU A 59 8.00 2.39 -10.14
C LEU A 59 8.71 1.06 -9.88
N ASN A 60 9.95 0.89 -10.32
CA ASN A 60 10.71 -0.33 -10.08
C ASN A 60 10.99 -0.54 -8.59
N MET A 61 11.31 0.53 -7.86
CA MET A 61 11.44 0.49 -6.40
C MET A 61 10.13 0.09 -5.73
N GLN A 62 9.01 0.66 -6.15
CA GLN A 62 7.69 0.29 -5.65
C GLN A 62 7.35 -1.18 -5.96
N MET A 63 7.63 -1.66 -7.17
CA MET A 63 7.42 -3.06 -7.55
C MET A 63 8.31 -4.02 -6.76
N ALA A 64 9.56 -3.64 -6.50
CA ALA A 64 10.46 -4.39 -5.64
C ALA A 64 9.97 -4.40 -4.18
N GLY A 65 9.48 -3.26 -3.68
CA GLY A 65 8.85 -3.13 -2.37
C GLY A 65 7.61 -4.01 -2.22
N MET A 66 6.72 -4.02 -3.22
CA MET A 66 5.55 -4.91 -3.26
C MET A 66 5.94 -6.39 -3.26
N LEU A 67 7.01 -6.77 -3.98
CA LEU A 67 7.51 -8.14 -4.01
C LEU A 67 8.05 -8.57 -2.64
N ILE A 68 8.96 -7.77 -2.06
CA ILE A 68 9.57 -8.06 -0.77
C ILE A 68 8.52 -8.06 0.34
N GLY A 69 7.65 -7.05 0.34
CA GLY A 69 6.53 -6.93 1.26
C GLY A 69 5.59 -8.13 1.16
N GLY A 70 5.22 -8.55 -0.06
CA GLY A 70 4.38 -9.72 -0.29
C GLY A 70 4.96 -11.02 0.28
N ILE A 71 6.27 -11.22 0.15
CA ILE A 71 6.97 -12.39 0.72
C ILE A 71 6.97 -12.33 2.26
N ILE A 72 7.38 -11.21 2.84
CA ILE A 72 7.49 -11.04 4.31
C ILE A 72 6.12 -11.18 4.97
N TRP A 73 5.12 -10.44 4.48
CA TRP A 73 3.76 -10.47 5.01
C TRP A 73 3.04 -11.79 4.70
N GLY A 74 3.38 -12.46 3.59
CA GLY A 74 2.90 -13.81 3.29
C GLY A 74 3.35 -14.83 4.34
N ILE A 75 4.65 -14.87 4.64
CA ILE A 75 5.21 -15.76 5.67
C ILE A 75 4.63 -15.43 7.06
N TRP A 76 4.44 -14.15 7.38
CA TRP A 76 3.82 -13.73 8.63
C TRP A 76 2.32 -14.06 8.68
N GLY A 77 1.63 -14.04 7.55
CA GLY A 77 0.21 -14.37 7.44
C GLY A 77 -0.04 -15.84 7.75
N ASP A 78 0.85 -16.71 7.29
CA ASP A 78 0.80 -18.14 7.57
C ASP A 78 1.10 -18.46 9.05
N LYS A 79 1.92 -17.66 9.73
CA LYS A 79 2.29 -17.90 11.14
C LYS A 79 1.36 -17.26 12.18
N LYS A 80 0.87 -16.03 11.93
CA LYS A 80 0.10 -15.24 12.92
C LYS A 80 -1.37 -15.02 12.54
N GLY A 81 -1.81 -15.61 11.42
CA GLY A 81 -3.16 -15.48 10.89
C GLY A 81 -3.36 -14.23 10.05
N ARG A 82 -4.19 -14.35 9.00
CA ARG A 82 -4.43 -13.31 7.99
C ARG A 82 -4.97 -12.00 8.55
N LEU A 83 -5.75 -12.06 9.63
CA LEU A 83 -6.39 -10.90 10.26
C LEU A 83 -5.37 -10.00 10.97
N SER A 84 -4.42 -10.60 11.70
CA SER A 84 -3.33 -9.87 12.38
C SER A 84 -2.38 -9.19 11.38
N VAL A 85 -2.12 -9.85 10.24
CA VAL A 85 -1.28 -9.29 9.18
C VAL A 85 -1.96 -8.15 8.44
N LEU A 86 -3.26 -8.26 8.17
CA LEU A 86 -4.03 -7.18 7.54
C LEU A 86 -3.99 -5.89 8.39
N PHE A 87 -4.19 -6.00 9.70
CA PHE A 87 -4.06 -4.84 10.59
C PHE A 87 -2.62 -4.33 10.66
N GLY A 88 -1.63 -5.24 10.64
CA GLY A 88 -0.21 -4.89 10.61
C GLY A 88 0.21 -4.13 9.36
N SER A 89 -0.27 -4.53 8.18
CA SER A 89 0.05 -3.87 6.91
C SER A 89 -0.61 -2.50 6.80
N ILE A 90 -1.88 -2.36 7.23
CA ILE A 90 -2.59 -1.07 7.27
C ILE A 90 -1.90 -0.11 8.27
N PHE A 91 -1.48 -0.61 9.42
CA PHE A 91 -0.73 0.17 10.40
C PHE A 91 0.62 0.62 9.86
N LEU A 92 1.40 -0.29 9.26
CA LEU A 92 2.70 0.03 8.66
C LEU A 92 2.55 1.08 7.55
N TYR A 93 1.56 0.91 6.67
CA TYR A 93 1.25 1.86 5.60
C TYR A 93 0.88 3.25 6.16
N SER A 94 0.02 3.31 7.18
CA SER A 94 -0.37 4.57 7.81
C SER A 94 0.83 5.29 8.43
N VAL A 95 1.73 4.56 9.09
CA VAL A 95 2.97 5.10 9.65
C VAL A 95 3.91 5.58 8.54
N ALA A 96 4.06 4.81 7.45
CA ALA A 96 4.90 5.18 6.32
C ALA A 96 4.39 6.45 5.62
N ASN A 97 3.08 6.60 5.44
CA ASN A 97 2.47 7.82 4.91
C ASN A 97 2.63 9.02 5.83
N LEU A 98 2.41 8.83 7.14
CA LEU A 98 2.62 9.90 8.11
C LEU A 98 4.09 10.35 8.09
N THR A 99 5.02 9.40 8.00
CA THR A 99 6.45 9.68 7.95
C THR A 99 6.84 10.39 6.65
N ASN A 100 6.29 9.98 5.51
CA ASN A 100 6.47 10.69 4.23
C ASN A 100 5.97 12.14 4.29
N ALA A 101 4.92 12.44 5.07
CA ALA A 101 4.42 13.81 5.23
C ALA A 101 5.38 14.74 6.02
N PHE A 102 6.32 14.17 6.79
CA PHE A 102 7.33 14.93 7.55
C PHE A 102 8.71 14.97 6.87
N VAL A 103 8.85 14.39 5.68
CA VAL A 103 10.13 14.31 4.97
C VAL A 103 10.31 15.52 4.06
N THR A 104 11.41 16.24 4.30
CA THR A 104 11.82 17.44 3.54
C THR A 104 12.96 17.19 2.55
N SER A 105 13.34 15.92 2.28
CA SER A 105 14.52 15.59 1.45
C SER A 105 14.25 14.44 0.47
N THR A 106 14.68 14.60 -0.78
CA THR A 106 14.43 13.68 -1.91
C THR A 106 14.98 12.27 -1.71
N GLU A 107 16.06 12.11 -0.94
CA GLU A 107 16.65 10.80 -0.62
C GLU A 107 15.78 9.96 0.34
N LEU A 108 15.09 10.60 1.30
CA LEU A 108 14.13 9.88 2.16
C LEU A 108 12.86 9.53 1.38
N TYR A 109 12.43 10.36 0.42
CA TYR A 109 11.28 10.08 -0.45
C TYR A 109 11.49 8.82 -1.31
N ALA A 110 12.76 8.48 -1.62
CA ALA A 110 13.10 7.27 -2.38
C ALA A 110 13.23 6.02 -1.49
N VAL A 111 13.52 6.16 -0.20
CA VAL A 111 13.74 5.05 0.75
C VAL A 111 12.47 4.66 1.50
N LEU A 112 11.57 5.61 1.76
CA LEU A 112 10.28 5.40 2.45
C LEU A 112 9.15 4.95 1.50
N ARG A 113 9.49 4.57 0.28
CA ARG A 113 8.55 4.21 -0.78
C ARG A 113 8.69 2.76 -1.20
#